data_AF-A0A1H8WMA3-F1
#
_entry.id   AF-A0A1H8WMA3-F1
#
_cell.length_a   1.000
_cell.length_b   1.000
_cell.length_c   1.000
_cell.angle_alpha   90.00
_cell.angle_beta   90.00
_cell.angle_gamma   90.00
#
_symmetry.space_group_name_H-M   'P 1'
#
loop_
_entity.id
_entity.type
_entity.pdbx_description
1 polymer ?
#
loop_
_entity_poly.entity_id
_entity_poly.type
_entity_poly.pdbx_seq_one_letter_code
_entity_poly.pdbx_strand_id
1 'polypeptide(L)' 'MSQTPSDDDIKRLAREAGLDLPAEFMPELIEAYGHVRQMTERVRAARPRGDEPAHVFVASAFQPGKDKR' A
#
# COMPACT_ATOMS: atom_id res chain seq x y z
N MET A 1 14.08 11.88 1.71
CA MET A 1 14.45 10.56 1.15
C MET A 1 13.85 9.53 2.07
N SER A 2 12.97 8.65 1.58
CA SER A 2 12.44 7.56 2.41
C SER A 2 13.60 6.64 2.74
N GLN A 3 13.85 6.40 4.03
CA GLN A 3 14.82 5.38 4.42
C GLN A 3 14.36 4.03 3.85
N THR A 4 15.34 3.23 3.41
CA THR A 4 15.15 1.80 3.15
C THR A 4 14.51 1.17 4.39
N PRO A 5 13.31 0.57 4.30
CA PRO A 5 12.80 -0.26 5.38
C PRO A 5 13.77 -1.40 5.64
N SER A 6 14.12 -1.61 6.90
CA SER A 6 14.91 -2.76 7.32
C SER A 6 14.10 -4.05 7.21
N ASP A 7 14.74 -5.21 7.26
CA ASP A 7 14.04 -6.51 7.33
C ASP A 7 13.05 -6.57 8.51
N ASP A 8 13.39 -5.92 9.62
CA ASP A 8 12.52 -5.83 10.79
C ASP A 8 11.33 -4.89 10.56
N ASP A 9 11.49 -3.84 9.74
CA ASP A 9 10.35 -3.04 9.28
C ASP A 9 9.41 -3.85 8.39
N ILE A 10 9.94 -4.68 7.50
CA ILE A 10 9.13 -5.53 6.62
C ILE A 10 8.32 -6.54 7.45
N LYS A 11 8.95 -7.19 8.45
CA LYS A 11 8.24 -8.08 9.39
C LYS A 11 7.14 -7.34 10.16
N ARG A 12 7.44 -6.14 10.64
CA ARG A 12 6.45 -5.31 11.36
C ARG A 12 5.27 -4.93 10.46
N LEU A 13 5.54 -4.50 9.23
CA LEU A 13 4.51 -4.15 8.24
C LEU A 13 3.64 -5.36 7.87
N ALA A 14 4.23 -6.55 7.72
CA ALA A 14 3.47 -7.79 7.49
C ALA A 14 2.47 -8.04 8.63
N ARG A 15 2.92 -7.90 9.88
CA ARG A 15 2.04 -8.04 11.05
C ARG A 15 0.94 -6.97 11.10
N GLU A 16 1.26 -5.71 10.83
CA GLU A 16 0.29 -4.61 10.79
C GLU A 16 -0.76 -4.81 9.68
N ALA A 17 -0.39 -5.46 8.58
CA ALA A 17 -1.29 -5.86 7.50
C ALA A 17 -2.12 -7.11 7.81
N GLY A 18 -1.92 -7.76 8.97
CA GLY A 18 -2.61 -9.00 9.34
C GLY A 18 -2.10 -10.24 8.59
N LEU A 19 -0.91 -10.17 7.99
CA LEU A 19 -0.27 -11.32 7.35
C LEU A 19 0.41 -12.17 8.43
N ASP A 20 -0.34 -13.15 8.96
CA ASP A 20 0.18 -14.16 9.87
C ASP A 20 0.85 -15.28 9.06
N LEU A 21 2.07 -15.01 8.59
CA LEU A 21 2.84 -15.93 7.75
C LEU A 21 3.75 -16.81 8.61
N PRO A 22 3.81 -18.13 8.33
CA PRO A 22 4.83 -18.99 8.89
C PRO A 22 6.24 -18.44 8.63
N ALA A 23 7.14 -18.60 9.61
CA ALA A 23 8.48 -18.01 9.57
C ALA A 23 9.31 -18.42 8.33
N GLU A 24 9.01 -19.58 7.74
CA GLU A 24 9.65 -20.09 6.52
C GLU A 24 9.38 -19.21 5.28
N PHE A 25 8.26 -18.48 5.24
CA PHE A 25 7.91 -17.59 4.12
C PHE A 25 8.44 -16.16 4.30
N MET A 26 9.00 -15.83 5.47
CA MET A 26 9.52 -14.48 5.70
C MET A 26 10.70 -14.10 4.80
N PRO A 27 11.67 -14.97 4.50
CA PRO A 27 12.73 -14.67 3.56
C PRO A 27 12.19 -14.34 2.15
N GLU A 28 11.20 -15.12 1.68
CA GLU A 28 10.56 -14.91 0.38
C GLU A 28 9.81 -13.57 0.33
N LEU A 29 9.09 -13.22 1.41
CA LEU A 29 8.41 -11.92 1.49
C LEU A 29 9.40 -10.74 1.45
N ILE A 30 10.53 -10.85 2.15
CA ILE A 30 11.58 -9.81 2.17
C ILE A 30 12.17 -9.65 0.77
N GLU A 31 12.47 -10.76 0.08
CA GLU A 31 12.97 -10.75 -1.30
C GLU A 31 11.96 -10.10 -2.26
N ALA A 32 10.69 -10.52 -2.20
CA ALA A 32 9.61 -9.98 -3.02
C ALA A 32 9.43 -8.47 -2.81
N TYR A 33 9.48 -8.01 -1.55
CA TYR A 33 9.41 -6.58 -1.23
C TYR A 33 10.57 -5.79 -1.85
N GLY A 34 11.77 -6.38 -1.89
CA GLY A 34 12.94 -5.81 -2.57
C GLY A 34 12.70 -5.53 -4.05
N HIS A 35 12.00 -6.41 -4.77
CA HIS A 35 11.66 -6.20 -6.18
C HIS A 35 10.64 -5.08 -6.37
N VAL A 36 9.56 -5.06 -5.58
CA VAL A 36 8.54 -4.00 -5.64
C VAL A 36 9.17 -2.64 -5.37
N ARG A 37 10.08 -2.57 -4.40
CA ARG A 37 10.80 -1.35 -4.09
C ARG A 37 11.53 -0.76 -5.31
N GLN A 38 12.30 -1.57 -6.03
CA GLN A 38 13.00 -1.11 -7.23
C GLN A 38 12.05 -0.54 -8.28
N MET A 39 10.82 -1.06 -8.36
CA MET A 39 9.78 -0.51 -9.24
C MET A 39 9.26 0.82 -8.71
N THR A 40 9.01 0.94 -7.39
CA THR A 40 8.49 2.18 -6.78
C THR A 40 9.48 3.35 -6.89
N GLU A 41 10.79 3.10 -6.84
CA GLU A 41 11.81 4.14 -7.03
C GLU A 41 11.77 4.76 -8.44
N ARG A 42 11.26 4.03 -9.43
CA ARG A 42 11.05 4.54 -10.80
C ARG A 42 9.79 5.38 -10.94
N VAL A 43 8.85 5.26 -10.00
CA VAL A 43 7.64 6.09 -9.99
C VAL A 43 8.02 7.48 -9.50
N ARG A 44 7.94 8.49 -10.39
CA ARG A 44 8.24 9.88 -10.05
C ARG A 44 7.43 10.33 -8.83
N ALA A 45 8.12 10.65 -7.73
CA ALA A 45 7.51 11.16 -6.51
C ALA A 45 7.10 12.63 -6.59
N ALA A 46 7.68 13.39 -7.54
CA ALA A 46 7.30 14.77 -7.79
C ALA A 46 5.97 14.81 -8.57
N ARG A 47 4.87 14.62 -7.86
CA ARG A 47 3.53 14.94 -8.35
C ARG A 47 3.22 16.38 -7.96
N PRO A 48 2.92 17.27 -8.93
CA PRO A 48 2.35 18.58 -8.62
C PRO A 48 1.15 18.40 -7.69
N ARG A 49 0.92 19.32 -6.75
CA ARG A 49 -0.19 19.26 -5.78
C ARG A 49 -1.59 19.17 -6.42
N GLY A 50 -1.71 19.35 -7.74
CA GLY A 50 -2.94 19.25 -8.51
C GLY A 50 -3.14 17.91 -9.25
N ASP A 51 -2.21 16.96 -9.15
CA ASP A 51 -2.41 15.61 -9.71
C ASP A 51 -3.38 14.82 -8.82
N GLU A 52 -4.64 14.78 -9.22
CA GLU A 52 -5.66 13.98 -8.52
C GLU A 52 -5.42 12.47 -8.69
N PRO A 53 -5.83 11.64 -7.72
CA PRO A 53 -5.82 10.19 -7.88
C PRO A 53 -6.67 9.75 -9.08
N ALA A 54 -6.33 8.60 -9.68
CA ALA A 54 -7.08 8.05 -10.82
C ALA A 54 -8.58 7.83 -10.52
N HIS A 55 -8.93 7.69 -9.24
CA HIS A 55 -10.30 7.57 -8.78
C HIS A 55 -10.51 8.55 -7.63
N VAL A 56 -11.48 9.44 -7.78
CA VAL A 56 -11.89 10.42 -6.77
C VAL A 56 -13.26 10.02 -6.24
N PHE A 57 -13.45 10.17 -4.92
CA PHE A 57 -14.74 9.90 -4.30
C PHE A 57 -15.80 10.90 -4.80
N VAL A 58 -16.91 10.39 -5.31
CA VAL A 58 -18.05 11.19 -5.76
C VAL A 58 -19.21 10.97 -4.81
N ALA A 59 -19.36 11.88 -3.84
CA ALA A 59 -20.36 11.76 -2.77
C ALA A 59 -21.81 11.63 -3.30
N SER A 60 -22.13 12.26 -4.44
CA SER A 60 -23.47 12.20 -5.04
C SER A 60 -23.87 10.82 -5.55
N ALA A 61 -22.91 9.93 -5.80
CA ALA A 61 -23.17 8.53 -6.16
C ALA A 61 -23.52 7.66 -4.94
N PHE A 62 -23.22 8.13 -3.72
CA PHE A 62 -23.48 7.42 -2.47
C PHE A 62 -24.76 7.94 -1.82
N GLN A 63 -25.90 7.82 -2.52
CA GLN A 63 -27.19 8.10 -1.90
C GLN A 63 -27.59 6.91 -1.02
N PRO A 64 -27.97 7.11 0.25
CA PRO A 64 -28.54 6.04 1.05
C PRO A 64 -29.73 5.47 0.27
N GLY A 65 -29.77 4.15 0.12
CA GLY A 65 -30.90 3.47 -0.50
C GLY A 65 -32.19 3.99 0.13
N LYS A 66 -33.20 4.29 -0.70
CA LYS A 66 -34.55 4.59 -0.22
C LYS A 66 -35.13 3.31 0.38
N ASP A 67 -34.63 2.89 1.54
CA ASP A 67 -35.27 1.90 2.37
C ASP A 67 -36.59 2.52 2.83
N LYS A 68 -37.64 2.19 2.08
CA LYS A 68 -39.01 2.43 2.47
C LYS A 68 -39.30 1.52 3.66
N ARG A 69 -39.03 2.00 4.88
CA ARG A 69 -39.71 1.50 6.07
C ARG A 69 -41.09 2.12 6.17
#